data_AF-A0A822UZQ1-F1
#
_entry.id   AF-A0A822UZQ1-F1
#
_cell.length_a   1.000
_cell.length_b   1.000
_cell.length_c   1.000
_cell.angle_alpha   90.00
_cell.angle_beta   90.00
_cell.angle_gamma   90.00
#
_symmetry.space_group_name_H-M   'P 1'
#
loop_
_entity.id
_entity.type
_entity.pdbx_description
1 polymer ?
#
loop_
_entity_poly.entity_id
_entity_poly.type
_entity_poly.pdbx_seq_one_letter_code
_entity_poly.pdbx_strand_id
1 'polypeptide(L)'
;MKSLLMCAIAALLSFAAHAEESIWPGEYAGDCGNKVQCIIEIDDSGGDKVGVKLVVANRIDFNDVKCKLEGRFSRSAVLGISGEFKGAPEVLIGRYREGVEVFGIPKKACGVALNKKYVMFGD
;
A
#
# COMPACT_ATOMS: atom_id res chain seq x y z
N MET A 1 -54.93 29.17 26.58
CA MET A 1 -54.69 28.38 25.34
C MET A 1 -53.50 28.97 24.59
N LYS A 2 -52.67 28.10 23.98
CA LYS A 2 -51.33 28.27 23.36
C LYS A 2 -50.19 27.85 24.30
N SER A 3 -49.94 26.53 24.39
CA SER A 3 -48.93 25.73 23.62
C SER A 3 -47.51 26.02 24.12
N LEU A 4 -46.84 25.12 24.87
CA LEU A 4 -46.10 23.92 24.40
C LEU A 4 -45.18 24.30 23.22
N LEU A 5 -43.86 24.08 23.21
CA LEU A 5 -43.17 22.82 23.49
C LEU A 5 -41.64 23.00 23.32
N MET A 6 -40.87 22.31 24.16
CA MET A 6 -39.51 21.72 23.99
C MET A 6 -38.32 22.50 23.37
N CYS A 7 -37.28 22.58 24.21
CA CYS A 7 -35.89 22.12 23.97
C CYS A 7 -35.53 21.64 22.56
N ALA A 8 -34.54 22.27 21.94
CA ALA A 8 -33.62 21.60 21.03
C ALA A 8 -32.20 21.82 21.54
N ILE A 9 -31.78 20.88 22.39
CA ILE A 9 -30.41 20.73 22.88
C ILE A 9 -29.49 20.56 21.67
N ALA A 10 -28.38 21.29 21.72
CA ALA A 10 -27.28 21.21 20.78
C ALA A 10 -26.86 19.76 20.53
N ALA A 11 -27.12 19.27 19.32
CA ALA A 11 -26.36 18.17 18.75
C ALA A 11 -25.35 18.81 17.79
N LEU A 12 -24.27 19.36 18.36
CA LEU A 12 -22.98 19.40 17.69
C LEU A 12 -22.62 17.94 17.43
N LEU A 13 -23.11 17.40 16.32
CA LEU A 13 -22.61 16.16 15.76
C LEU A 13 -21.16 16.46 15.41
N SER A 14 -20.27 16.16 16.37
CA SER A 14 -18.88 15.88 16.08
C SER A 14 -18.92 14.82 15.00
N PHE A 15 -18.77 15.25 13.75
CA PHE A 15 -18.19 14.42 12.72
C PHE A 15 -16.86 13.99 13.32
N ALA A 16 -16.86 12.84 13.98
CA ALA A 16 -15.66 12.05 14.10
C ALA A 16 -15.17 11.94 12.67
N ALA A 17 -14.17 12.75 12.33
CA ALA A 17 -13.31 12.45 11.21
C ALA A 17 -12.84 11.05 11.56
N HIS A 18 -13.48 10.05 10.96
CA HIS A 18 -12.97 8.70 10.94
C HIS A 18 -11.56 8.91 10.39
N ALA A 19 -10.56 8.79 11.26
CA ALA A 19 -9.22 8.56 10.82
C ALA A 19 -9.36 7.32 9.95
N GLU A 20 -9.39 7.53 8.63
CA GLU A 20 -9.12 6.46 7.69
C GLU A 20 -7.75 5.99 8.13
N GLU A 21 -7.75 4.90 8.90
CA GLU A 21 -6.56 4.16 9.28
C GLU A 21 -5.73 4.11 8.01
N SER A 22 -4.56 4.75 8.02
CA SER A 22 -3.74 4.78 6.82
C SER A 22 -3.52 3.31 6.50
N ILE A 23 -4.15 2.80 5.44
CA ILE A 23 -4.02 1.38 5.00
C ILE A 23 -2.80 1.29 4.08
N TRP A 24 -1.84 2.17 4.25
CA TRP A 24 -0.55 2.12 3.59
C TRP A 24 0.45 1.27 4.39
N PRO A 25 0.73 1.54 5.67
CA PRO A 25 1.71 0.78 6.42
C PRO A 25 1.25 -0.67 6.56
N GLY A 26 2.14 -1.59 6.24
CA GLY A 26 1.84 -3.00 6.31
C GLY A 26 2.73 -3.84 5.41
N GLU A 27 2.62 -5.15 5.61
CA GLU A 27 3.27 -6.16 4.79
C GLU A 27 2.22 -6.83 3.90
N TYR A 28 2.49 -6.87 2.60
CA TYR A 28 1.64 -7.47 1.58
C TYR A 28 2.42 -8.57 0.90
N ALA A 29 1.77 -9.67 0.53
CA ALA A 29 2.42 -10.73 -0.21
C ALA A 29 1.56 -11.25 -1.37
N GLY A 30 2.22 -11.79 -2.39
CA GLY A 30 1.55 -12.30 -3.58
C GLY A 30 2.42 -13.21 -4.43
N ASP A 31 1.78 -13.88 -5.39
CA ASP A 31 2.42 -14.81 -6.31
C ASP A 31 3.03 -14.06 -7.50
N CYS A 32 4.36 -14.09 -7.63
CA CYS A 32 5.10 -13.42 -8.70
C CYS A 32 5.50 -14.33 -9.88
N GLY A 33 4.86 -15.50 -9.98
CA GLY A 33 5.12 -16.53 -10.99
C GLY A 33 6.08 -17.63 -10.50
N ASN A 34 6.18 -18.73 -11.26
CA ASN A 34 7.19 -19.81 -11.16
C ASN A 34 7.78 -20.11 -9.75
N LYS A 35 6.94 -20.35 -8.73
CA LYS A 35 7.37 -20.66 -7.36
C LYS A 35 8.12 -19.50 -6.65
N VAL A 36 7.79 -18.26 -6.99
CA VAL A 36 8.36 -17.06 -6.40
C VAL A 36 7.27 -16.31 -5.63
N GLN A 37 7.56 -15.99 -4.38
CA GLN A 37 6.76 -15.09 -3.56
C GLN A 37 7.31 -13.66 -3.71
N CYS A 38 6.45 -12.67 -3.81
CA CYS A 38 6.85 -11.31 -3.47
C CYS A 38 6.22 -10.85 -2.18
N ILE A 39 6.97 -10.05 -1.45
CA ILE A 39 6.56 -9.33 -0.26
C ILE A 39 6.79 -7.84 -0.53
N ILE A 40 5.81 -7.02 -0.20
CA ILE A 40 5.90 -5.56 -0.25
C ILE A 40 5.68 -5.08 1.17
N GLU A 41 6.66 -4.41 1.72
CA GLU A 41 6.53 -3.68 2.96
C GLU A 41 6.40 -2.21 2.62
N ILE A 42 5.36 -1.59 3.14
CA ILE A 42 5.12 -0.18 3.03
C ILE A 42 5.27 0.39 4.44
N ASP A 43 6.19 1.35 4.60
CA ASP A 43 6.41 2.08 5.85
C ASP A 43 5.87 3.50 5.65
N ASP A 44 4.72 3.74 6.27
CA ASP A 44 4.04 5.02 6.23
C ASP A 44 4.08 5.70 7.61
N SER A 45 5.06 6.59 7.78
CA SER A 45 5.25 7.38 9.00
C SER A 45 4.52 8.74 8.98
N GLY A 46 3.53 8.97 8.09
CA GLY A 46 2.68 10.16 8.13
C GLY A 46 3.24 11.43 7.49
N GLY A 47 4.12 11.33 6.48
CA GLY A 47 4.66 12.47 5.73
C GLY A 47 4.38 12.44 4.22
N ASP A 48 5.07 13.30 3.47
CA ASP A 48 4.95 13.42 1.99
C ASP A 48 5.50 12.21 1.24
N LYS A 49 6.37 11.44 1.90
CA LYS A 49 7.04 10.27 1.34
C LYS A 49 6.72 9.02 2.13
N VAL A 50 6.40 7.97 1.41
CA VAL A 50 6.16 6.61 1.92
C VAL A 50 7.37 5.76 1.57
N GLY A 51 7.91 5.03 2.55
CA GLY A 51 8.96 4.05 2.32
C GLY A 51 8.37 2.78 1.73
N VAL A 52 8.97 2.23 0.68
CA VAL A 52 8.54 0.95 0.11
C VAL A 52 9.75 0.04 -0.05
N LYS A 53 9.61 -1.19 0.44
CA LYS A 53 10.55 -2.28 0.21
C LYS A 53 9.82 -3.42 -0.50
N LEU A 54 10.33 -3.83 -1.64
CA LEU A 54 9.85 -4.98 -2.40
C LEU A 54 10.90 -6.09 -2.31
N VAL A 55 10.50 -7.26 -1.84
CA VAL A 55 11.33 -8.45 -1.73
C VAL A 55 10.74 -9.54 -2.60
N VAL A 56 11.58 -10.18 -3.42
CA VAL A 56 11.23 -11.31 -4.26
C VAL A 56 12.04 -12.51 -3.78
N ALA A 57 11.39 -13.56 -3.31
CA ALA A 57 12.04 -14.72 -2.70
C ALA A 57 11.47 -16.04 -3.24
N ASN A 58 12.18 -17.14 -3.02
CA ASN A 58 11.67 -18.47 -3.30
C ASN A 58 10.45 -18.78 -2.42
N ARG A 59 9.41 -19.39 -2.99
CA ARG A 59 8.16 -19.73 -2.28
C ARG A 59 8.33 -20.86 -1.26
N ILE A 60 9.36 -21.69 -1.39
CA ILE A 60 9.64 -22.83 -0.49
C ILE A 60 10.64 -22.43 0.60
N ASP A 61 11.63 -21.59 0.27
CA ASP A 61 12.62 -21.07 1.21
C ASP A 61 12.67 -19.55 1.14
N PHE A 62 12.00 -18.88 2.08
CA PHE A 62 11.91 -17.42 2.12
C PHE A 62 13.26 -16.73 2.41
N ASN A 63 14.28 -17.48 2.85
CA ASN A 63 15.63 -16.94 3.04
C ASN A 63 16.38 -16.82 1.69
N ASP A 64 15.93 -17.53 0.66
CA ASP A 64 16.48 -17.46 -0.70
C ASP A 64 15.92 -16.24 -1.46
N VAL A 65 16.36 -15.06 -1.03
CA VAL A 65 16.00 -13.77 -1.63
C VAL A 65 16.65 -13.62 -3.00
N LYS A 66 15.83 -13.48 -4.05
CA LYS A 66 16.26 -13.30 -5.44
C LYS A 66 16.38 -11.83 -5.84
N CYS A 67 15.55 -10.98 -5.28
CA CYS A 67 15.60 -9.54 -5.51
C CYS A 67 15.13 -8.79 -4.27
N LYS A 68 15.72 -7.61 -4.06
CA LYS A 68 15.26 -6.65 -3.07
C LYS A 68 15.41 -5.24 -3.65
N LEU A 69 14.31 -4.49 -3.69
CA LEU A 69 14.27 -3.10 -4.12
C LEU A 69 13.74 -2.24 -2.97
N GLU A 70 14.35 -1.09 -2.77
CA GLU A 70 13.96 -0.10 -1.76
C GLU A 70 13.85 1.27 -2.42
N GLY A 71 12.78 2.00 -2.09
CA GLY A 71 12.46 3.27 -2.73
C GLY A 71 11.61 4.16 -1.83
N ARG A 72 11.54 5.44 -2.17
CA ARG A 72 10.68 6.42 -1.50
C ARG A 72 9.67 6.97 -2.50
N PHE A 73 8.41 6.87 -2.14
CA PHE A 73 7.29 7.15 -3.04
C PHE A 73 6.51 8.36 -2.55
N SER A 74 6.03 9.16 -3.49
CA SER A 74 5.16 10.31 -3.26
C SER A 74 3.69 9.89 -3.25
N ARG A 75 2.89 10.56 -2.41
CA ARG A 75 1.42 10.41 -2.39
C ARG A 75 0.68 11.19 -3.47
N SER A 76 1.41 11.81 -4.40
CA SER A 76 0.83 12.68 -5.42
C SER A 76 -0.02 11.96 -6.47
N ALA A 77 -0.09 10.62 -6.45
CA ALA A 77 -0.90 9.85 -7.39
C ALA A 77 -2.35 9.69 -6.89
N VAL A 78 -3.32 9.87 -7.78
CA VAL A 78 -4.77 9.92 -7.45
C VAL A 78 -5.28 8.65 -6.74
N LEU A 79 -4.74 7.48 -7.09
CA LEU A 79 -5.19 6.18 -6.58
C LEU A 79 -4.04 5.37 -5.93
N GLY A 80 -2.96 6.04 -5.53
CA GLY A 80 -1.83 5.32 -4.99
C GLY A 80 -0.61 6.16 -4.60
N ILE A 81 0.55 5.53 -4.64
CA ILE A 81 1.85 6.19 -4.47
C ILE A 81 2.71 5.92 -5.70
N SER A 82 3.51 6.90 -6.11
CA SER A 82 4.42 6.77 -7.25
C SER A 82 5.83 7.18 -6.88
N GLY A 83 6.82 6.53 -7.49
CA GLY A 83 8.21 6.77 -7.14
C GLY A 83 9.15 5.87 -7.92
N GLU A 84 10.36 5.80 -7.41
CA GLU A 84 11.46 5.15 -8.11
C GLU A 84 12.09 4.06 -7.24
N PHE A 85 12.40 2.94 -7.88
CA PHE A 85 13.43 2.02 -7.39
C PHE A 85 14.68 2.18 -8.24
N LYS A 86 15.83 1.75 -7.70
CA LYS A 86 17.07 1.69 -8.46
C LYS A 86 16.88 0.84 -9.73
N GLY A 87 16.90 1.48 -10.90
CA GLY A 87 16.68 0.82 -12.20
C GLY A 87 15.22 0.74 -12.67
N ALA A 88 14.27 1.34 -11.94
CA ALA A 88 12.86 1.45 -12.28
C ALA A 88 12.32 2.84 -11.86
N PRO A 89 12.43 3.87 -12.73
CA PRO A 89 12.16 5.27 -12.38
C PRO A 89 10.67 5.67 -12.41
N GLU A 90 9.76 4.77 -12.79
CA GLU A 90 8.33 5.10 -12.90
C GLU A 90 7.48 3.94 -12.38
N VAL A 91 7.52 3.75 -11.07
CA VAL A 91 6.78 2.69 -10.40
C VAL A 91 5.54 3.28 -9.77
N LEU A 92 4.41 2.67 -10.05
CA LEU A 92 3.12 3.00 -9.46
C LEU A 92 2.70 1.86 -8.54
N ILE A 93 2.26 2.20 -7.34
CA ILE A 93 1.65 1.27 -6.40
C ILE A 93 0.22 1.72 -6.18
N GLY A 94 -0.72 0.99 -6.77
CA GLY A 94 -2.15 1.24 -6.65
C GLY A 94 -2.73 0.53 -5.43
N ARG A 95 -3.67 1.19 -4.74
CA ARG A 95 -4.39 0.63 -3.60
C ARG A 95 -5.78 0.17 -4.00
N TYR A 96 -6.15 -1.03 -3.56
CA TYR A 96 -7.44 -1.66 -3.76
C TYR A 96 -7.96 -2.24 -2.43
N ARG A 97 -9.26 -2.53 -2.35
CA ARG A 97 -9.90 -2.99 -1.10
C ARG A 97 -9.31 -4.31 -0.58
N GLU A 98 -8.97 -5.16 -1.52
CA GLU A 98 -8.33 -6.47 -1.44
C GLU A 98 -6.79 -6.47 -1.29
N GLY A 99 -6.11 -5.32 -1.36
CA GLY A 99 -4.66 -5.22 -1.30
C GLY A 99 -4.05 -4.21 -2.28
N VAL A 100 -2.82 -4.46 -2.74
CA VAL A 100 -2.07 -3.51 -3.58
C VAL A 100 -1.66 -4.12 -4.92
N GLU A 101 -1.45 -3.27 -5.93
CA GLU A 101 -0.86 -3.67 -7.21
C GLU A 101 0.37 -2.80 -7.49
N VAL A 102 1.43 -3.41 -8.03
CA VAL A 102 2.67 -2.72 -8.38
C VAL A 102 2.85 -2.78 -9.89
N PHE A 103 3.10 -1.63 -10.51
CA PHE A 103 3.30 -1.46 -11.94
C PHE A 103 4.66 -0.83 -12.24
N GLY A 104 5.18 -1.08 -13.44
CA GLY A 104 6.36 -0.36 -13.96
C GLY A 104 7.72 -0.92 -13.53
N ILE A 105 7.77 -2.05 -12.82
CA ILE A 105 9.04 -2.73 -12.52
C ILE A 105 9.53 -3.47 -13.77
N PRO A 106 10.64 -3.04 -14.40
CA PRO A 106 11.15 -3.72 -15.57
C PRO A 106 11.80 -5.04 -15.16
N LYS A 107 11.66 -6.08 -16.00
CA LYS A 107 12.20 -7.42 -15.74
C LYS A 107 13.70 -7.41 -15.40
N LYS A 108 14.47 -6.47 -15.93
CA LYS A 108 15.91 -6.34 -15.62
C LYS A 108 16.23 -5.96 -14.17
N ALA A 109 15.29 -5.34 -13.45
CA ALA A 109 15.52 -4.90 -12.07
C ALA A 109 15.43 -6.05 -11.05
N CYS A 110 14.53 -7.02 -11.29
CA CYS A 110 14.30 -8.16 -10.38
C CYS A 110 14.21 -9.54 -11.05
N GLY A 111 14.49 -9.65 -12.35
CA GLY A 111 14.31 -10.90 -13.12
C GLY A 111 12.84 -11.27 -13.38
N VAL A 112 11.88 -10.52 -12.84
CA VAL A 112 10.43 -10.79 -12.92
C VAL A 112 9.67 -9.54 -13.38
N ALA A 113 8.58 -9.76 -14.12
CA ALA A 113 7.63 -8.69 -14.43
C ALA A 113 6.60 -8.63 -13.31
N LEU A 114 6.56 -7.50 -12.59
CA LEU A 114 5.64 -7.29 -11.48
C LEU A 114 4.53 -6.37 -11.96
N ASN A 115 3.38 -6.99 -12.18
CA ASN A 115 2.13 -6.34 -12.54
C ASN A 115 0.97 -7.22 -12.05
N LYS A 116 0.93 -7.43 -10.73
CA LYS A 116 0.03 -8.37 -10.06
C LYS A 116 -0.49 -7.77 -8.77
N LYS A 117 -1.58 -8.38 -8.31
CA LYS A 117 -2.24 -8.07 -7.04
C LYS A 117 -1.63 -8.84 -5.89
N TYR A 118 -1.32 -8.11 -4.83
CA TYR A 118 -0.75 -8.58 -3.56
C TYR A 118 -1.78 -8.38 -2.47
N VAL A 119 -1.90 -9.35 -1.57
CA VAL A 119 -2.86 -9.35 -0.46
C VAL A 119 -2.13 -9.05 0.84
N MET A 120 -2.81 -8.41 1.79
CA MET A 120 -2.23 -8.12 3.11
C MET A 120 -1.89 -9.42 3.86
N PHE A 121 -0.82 -9.38 4.65
CA PHE A 121 -0.46 -10.44 5.59
C PHE A 121 -0.82 -10.00 7.02
N GLY A 122 -1.73 -10.73 7.66
CA GLY A 122 -2.23 -10.39 9.01
C GLY A 122 -3.23 -9.22 9.00
N ASP A 123 -4.10 -9.21 10.01
CA ASP A 123 -4.97 -8.06 10.34
C ASP A 123 -4.25 -7.13 11.33
#